data_AF-A0A533RLZ2-F1
#
_entry.id   AF-A0A533RLZ2-F1
#
_cell.length_a   1.000
_cell.length_b   1.000
_cell.length_c   1.000
_cell.angle_alpha   90.00
_cell.angle_beta   90.00
_cell.angle_gamma   90.00
#
_symmetry.space_group_name_H-M   'P 1'
#
loop_
_entity.id
_entity.type
_entity.pdbx_description
1 polymer ?
#
loop_
_entity_poly.entity_id
_entity_poly.type
_entity_poly.pdbx_seq_one_letter_code
_entity_poly.pdbx_strand_id
1 'polypeptide(L)'
;MVTLTFPGEGVHDYDRALRFVQDFLHDHGHKVHHGQAWIAVPELHPGGHGWHWHILVPAGFSKDELSILRVGWTAFLRRRAMPPSGGARFVRVDLKLWGSVERAATYAAKYAGKTFDGDGRGKGRKRYLVARGLEVAIARGGAGCLQEVRDAMGLLEVDVAFESKDEPGWRGPPVVWCAWRS
;
A
#
# COMPACT_ATOMS: atom_id res chain seq x y z
N MET A 1 -4.35 -0.55 9.18
CA MET A 1 -3.23 -0.21 8.28
C MET A 1 -1.93 -0.47 9.01
N VAL A 2 -1.06 -1.28 8.42
CA VAL A 2 0.29 -1.53 8.92
C VAL A 2 1.29 -0.67 8.16
N THR A 3 2.30 -0.11 8.82
CA THR A 3 3.42 0.56 8.16
C THR A 3 4.69 -0.25 8.35
N LEU A 4 5.33 -0.65 7.25
CA LEU A 4 6.68 -1.22 7.26
C LEU A 4 7.71 -0.09 7.08
N THR A 5 8.64 0.00 8.02
CA THR A 5 9.74 0.98 8.01
C THR A 5 11.07 0.24 7.89
N PHE A 6 11.99 0.76 7.09
CA PHE A 6 13.36 0.26 7.04
C PHE A 6 14.19 0.82 8.21
N PRO A 7 15.12 0.05 8.79
CA PRO A 7 15.97 0.51 9.89
C PRO A 7 17.09 1.43 9.40
N GLY A 8 17.78 2.07 10.36
CA GLY A 8 18.91 2.96 10.10
C GLY A 8 18.49 4.19 9.27
N GLU A 9 19.31 4.54 8.29
CA GLU A 9 19.06 5.62 7.31
C GLU A 9 17.89 5.30 6.34
N GLY A 10 17.35 4.09 6.42
CA GLY A 10 16.29 3.60 5.56
C GLY A 10 16.77 3.20 4.16
N VAL A 11 15.83 3.04 3.23
CA VAL A 11 16.10 2.73 1.83
C VAL A 11 15.54 3.85 0.98
N HIS A 12 16.40 4.55 0.24
CA HIS A 12 16.02 5.70 -0.60
C HIS A 12 15.83 5.34 -2.07
N ASP A 13 16.48 4.25 -2.51
CA ASP A 13 16.24 3.70 -3.83
C ASP A 13 14.88 3.02 -3.88
N TYR A 14 13.98 3.56 -4.70
CA TYR A 14 12.60 3.08 -4.79
C TYR A 14 12.53 1.63 -5.27
N ASP A 15 13.33 1.25 -6.28
CA ASP A 15 13.23 -0.08 -6.88
C ASP A 15 13.73 -1.16 -5.90
N ARG A 16 14.76 -0.85 -5.09
CA ARG A 16 15.20 -1.68 -3.98
C ARG A 16 14.14 -1.80 -2.89
N ALA A 17 13.53 -0.68 -2.49
CA ALA A 17 12.46 -0.68 -1.49
C ALA A 17 11.26 -1.51 -1.94
N LEU A 18 10.85 -1.34 -3.20
CA LEU A 18 9.79 -2.10 -3.86
C LEU A 18 10.08 -3.61 -3.83
N ARG A 19 11.28 -4.02 -4.29
CA ARG A 19 11.68 -5.43 -4.28
C ARG A 19 11.64 -6.04 -2.88
N PHE A 20 12.14 -5.33 -1.88
CA PHE A 20 12.10 -5.82 -0.49
C PHE A 20 10.68 -6.05 0.01
N VAL A 21 9.76 -5.13 -0.26
CA VAL A 21 8.37 -5.30 0.16
C VAL A 21 7.66 -6.38 -0.64
N GLN A 22 7.92 -6.49 -1.94
CA GLN A 22 7.39 -7.58 -2.77
C GLN A 22 7.85 -8.95 -2.27
N ASP A 23 9.16 -9.15 -2.09
CA ASP A 23 9.72 -10.40 -1.54
C ASP A 23 9.11 -10.72 -0.18
N PHE A 24 9.00 -9.71 0.69
CA PHE A 24 8.47 -9.90 2.03
C PHE A 24 7.00 -10.31 2.01
N LEU A 25 6.16 -9.63 1.22
CA LEU A 25 4.74 -9.96 1.09
C LEU A 25 4.50 -11.25 0.33
N HIS A 26 5.38 -11.63 -0.59
CA HIS A 26 5.33 -12.95 -1.22
C HIS A 26 5.56 -14.06 -0.17
N ASP A 27 6.63 -13.94 0.61
CA ASP A 27 7.06 -14.99 1.54
C ASP A 27 6.25 -15.00 2.86
N HIS A 28 5.77 -13.83 3.29
CA HIS A 28 5.14 -13.63 4.60
C HIS A 28 3.74 -13.03 4.51
N GLY A 29 3.20 -12.77 3.31
CA GLY A 29 1.89 -12.15 3.12
C GLY A 29 0.77 -12.91 3.84
N HIS A 30 0.80 -14.23 3.81
CA HIS A 30 -0.16 -15.06 4.54
C HIS A 30 -0.23 -14.73 6.05
N LYS A 31 0.83 -14.17 6.66
CA LYS A 31 0.86 -13.72 8.07
C LYS A 31 0.40 -12.28 8.27
N VAL A 32 0.30 -11.50 7.19
CA VAL A 32 -0.11 -10.09 7.18
C VAL A 32 -1.59 -9.96 6.90
N HIS A 33 -2.13 -10.81 6.04
CA HIS A 33 -3.49 -10.68 5.55
C HIS A 33 -4.29 -11.99 5.66
N HIS A 34 -3.74 -13.09 6.19
CA HIS A 34 -4.45 -14.37 6.36
C HIS A 34 -5.13 -14.88 5.07
N GLY A 35 -4.55 -14.59 3.90
CA GLY A 35 -5.14 -14.91 2.60
C GLY A 35 -6.17 -13.92 2.08
N GLN A 36 -6.51 -12.87 2.84
CA GLN A 36 -7.43 -11.81 2.46
C GLN A 36 -6.77 -10.73 1.57
N ALA A 37 -7.62 -9.91 0.94
CA ALA A 37 -7.24 -8.75 0.15
C ALA A 37 -6.34 -7.75 0.92
N TRP A 38 -5.36 -7.16 0.23
CA TRP A 38 -4.54 -6.07 0.76
C TRP A 38 -4.09 -5.14 -0.36
N ILE A 39 -3.81 -3.89 0.03
CA ILE A 39 -3.19 -2.87 -0.82
C ILE A 39 -2.01 -2.28 -0.06
N ALA A 40 -0.83 -2.20 -0.69
CA ALA A 40 0.32 -1.52 -0.14
C ALA A 40 0.71 -0.30 -0.99
N VAL A 41 0.87 0.87 -0.36
CA VAL A 41 1.29 2.11 -1.03
C VAL A 41 2.61 2.62 -0.45
N PRO A 42 3.54 3.09 -1.31
CA PRO A 42 4.80 3.64 -0.86
C PRO A 42 4.66 5.11 -0.44
N GLU A 43 5.34 5.50 0.63
CA GLU A 43 5.52 6.89 1.08
C GLU A 43 7.02 7.17 1.20
N LEU A 44 7.52 8.22 0.56
CA LEU A 44 8.85 8.73 0.88
C LEU A 44 8.77 9.59 2.13
N HIS A 45 9.38 9.16 3.24
CA HIS A 45 9.20 9.81 4.54
C HIS A 45 9.78 11.24 4.52
N PRO A 46 9.02 12.28 4.90
CA PRO A 46 9.47 13.68 4.86
C PRO A 46 10.73 13.98 5.68
N GLY A 47 10.96 13.20 6.74
CA GLY A 47 12.14 13.32 7.59
C GLY A 47 13.41 12.68 7.04
N GLY A 48 13.41 12.16 5.80
CA GLY A 48 14.60 11.60 5.16
C GLY A 48 14.94 10.16 5.57
N HIS A 49 14.01 9.42 6.19
CA HIS A 49 14.21 8.01 6.58
C HIS A 49 13.96 7.01 5.42
N GLY A 50 13.96 7.49 4.18
CA GLY A 50 13.68 6.69 2.98
C GLY A 50 12.20 6.28 2.84
N TRP A 51 11.98 5.22 2.08
CA TRP A 51 10.66 4.71 1.72
C TRP A 51 10.00 3.94 2.86
N HIS A 52 8.77 4.29 3.19
CA HIS A 52 7.84 3.51 4.00
C HIS A 52 6.80 2.84 3.12
N TRP A 53 6.20 1.77 3.63
CA TRP A 53 5.12 1.07 2.94
C TRP A 53 3.92 0.92 3.85
N HIS A 54 2.81 1.54 3.46
CA HIS A 54 1.54 1.46 4.17
C HIS A 54 0.67 0.38 3.55
N ILE A 55 0.31 -0.61 4.34
CA ILE A 55 -0.46 -1.77 3.93
C ILE A 55 -1.85 -1.66 4.57
N LEU A 56 -2.86 -1.50 3.73
CA LEU A 56 -4.25 -1.72 4.11
C LEU A 56 -4.48 -3.22 4.18
N VAL A 57 -4.86 -3.67 5.37
CA VAL A 57 -5.27 -5.05 5.68
C VAL A 57 -6.70 -5.00 6.22
N PRO A 58 -7.47 -6.09 6.14
CA PRO A 58 -8.86 -6.11 6.59
C PRO A 58 -9.02 -5.85 8.09
N ALA A 59 -10.27 -5.58 8.49
CA ALA A 59 -10.62 -5.41 9.89
C ALA A 59 -10.35 -6.70 10.69
N GLY A 60 -9.98 -6.54 11.97
CA GLY A 60 -9.68 -7.67 12.86
C GLY A 60 -8.19 -7.94 13.10
N PHE A 61 -7.29 -7.22 12.42
CA PHE A 61 -5.84 -7.35 12.65
C PHE A 61 -5.46 -7.03 14.11
N SER A 62 -4.97 -8.05 14.80
CA SER A 62 -4.69 -8.11 16.24
C SER A 62 -3.28 -7.64 16.62
N LYS A 63 -3.06 -7.45 17.91
CA LYS A 63 -1.72 -7.14 18.47
C LYS A 63 -0.74 -8.31 18.31
N ASP A 64 -1.23 -9.54 18.29
CA ASP A 64 -0.41 -10.73 18.14
C ASP A 64 0.06 -10.87 16.70
N GLU A 65 -0.81 -10.64 15.72
CA GLU A 65 -0.46 -10.58 14.30
C GLU A 65 0.54 -9.45 14.02
N LEU A 66 0.36 -8.28 14.65
CA LEU A 66 1.36 -7.20 14.59
C LEU A 66 2.73 -7.65 15.11
N SER A 67 2.75 -8.44 16.19
CA SER A 67 3.99 -8.94 16.79
C SER A 67 4.68 -9.97 15.89
N ILE A 68 3.92 -10.90 15.31
CA ILE A 68 4.41 -11.87 14.32
C ILE A 68 4.99 -11.14 13.11
N LEU A 69 4.28 -10.14 12.61
CA LEU A 69 4.71 -9.32 11.48
C LEU A 69 6.01 -8.57 11.78
N ARG A 70 6.12 -7.97 12.97
CA ARG A 70 7.33 -7.28 13.42
C ARG A 70 8.53 -8.22 13.50
N VAL A 71 8.34 -9.43 14.03
CA VAL A 71 9.39 -10.47 14.10
C VAL A 71 9.80 -10.90 12.69
N GLY A 72 8.83 -11.18 11.82
CA GLY A 72 9.06 -11.58 10.43
C GLY A 72 9.82 -10.53 9.64
N TRP A 73 9.38 -9.27 9.71
CA TRP A 73 10.04 -8.14 9.04
C TRP A 73 11.47 -7.95 9.54
N THR A 74 11.68 -8.02 10.86
CA THR A 74 13.02 -7.94 11.47
C THR A 74 13.93 -9.07 10.96
N ALA A 75 13.45 -10.31 10.95
CA ALA A 75 14.24 -11.45 10.51
C ALA A 75 14.55 -11.38 9.00
N PHE A 76 13.58 -10.95 8.19
CA PHE A 76 13.73 -10.75 6.75
C PHE A 76 14.84 -9.74 6.42
N LEU A 77 14.85 -8.61 7.12
CA LEU A 77 15.83 -7.54 6.91
C LEU A 77 17.21 -7.88 7.47
N ARG A 78 17.31 -8.57 8.61
CA ARG A 78 18.59 -9.05 9.16
C ARG A 78 19.34 -9.93 8.16
N ARG A 79 18.64 -10.85 7.48
CA ARG A 79 19.24 -11.70 6.43
C ARG A 79 19.73 -10.91 5.20
N ARG A 80 19.30 -9.65 5.07
CA ARG A 80 19.68 -8.71 4.00
C ARG A 80 20.63 -7.62 4.50
N ALA A 81 21.35 -7.88 5.60
CA ALA A 81 22.30 -6.96 6.23
C ALA A 81 21.68 -5.61 6.67
N MET A 82 20.40 -5.63 7.05
CA MET A 82 19.68 -4.48 7.60
C MET A 82 19.13 -4.78 8.99
N PRO A 83 20.01 -4.88 10.02
CA PRO A 83 19.56 -5.12 11.38
C PRO A 83 18.82 -3.89 11.95
N PRO A 84 18.04 -4.08 13.04
CA PRO A 84 17.52 -2.95 13.82
C PRO A 84 18.62 -1.95 14.21
N SER A 85 18.29 -0.65 14.21
CA SER A 85 19.19 0.44 14.61
C SER A 85 18.81 1.01 15.98
N GLY A 86 19.70 1.82 16.58
CA GLY A 86 19.41 2.59 17.79
C GLY A 86 19.12 1.74 19.04
N GLY A 87 19.71 0.55 19.15
CA GLY A 87 19.49 -0.36 20.28
C GLY A 87 18.13 -1.08 20.28
N ALA A 88 17.31 -0.89 19.24
CA ALA A 88 16.02 -1.54 19.13
C ALA A 88 16.17 -3.06 18.96
N ARG A 89 15.33 -3.84 19.66
CA ARG A 89 15.28 -5.30 19.47
C ARG A 89 14.70 -5.69 18.11
N PHE A 90 13.79 -4.89 17.59
CA PHE A 90 13.03 -5.16 16.36
C PHE A 90 13.02 -3.94 15.44
N VAL A 91 12.88 -4.19 14.14
CA VAL A 91 12.60 -3.14 13.16
C VAL A 91 11.19 -2.60 13.39
N ARG A 92 11.03 -1.29 13.19
CA ARG A 92 9.76 -0.60 13.41
C ARG A 92 8.68 -1.10 12.44
N VAL A 93 7.55 -1.49 13.03
CA VAL A 93 6.29 -1.78 12.34
C VAL A 93 5.18 -1.14 13.16
N ASP A 94 4.49 -0.17 12.56
CA ASP A 94 3.40 0.57 13.20
C ASP A 94 2.04 0.03 12.76
N LEU A 95 1.05 0.10 13.65
CA LEU A 95 -0.34 -0.20 13.36
C LEU A 95 -1.18 1.05 13.58
N LYS A 96 -1.94 1.43 12.55
CA LYS A 96 -3.00 2.43 12.64
C LYS A 96 -4.34 1.76 12.40
N LEU A 97 -5.19 1.79 13.42
CA LEU A 97 -6.60 1.43 13.30
C LEU A 97 -7.38 2.60 12.72
N TRP A 98 -8.27 2.30 11.77
CA TRP A 98 -9.13 3.29 11.15
C TRP A 98 -10.55 3.05 11.63
N GLY A 99 -11.27 4.13 11.93
CA GLY A 99 -12.68 4.05 12.35
C GLY A 99 -13.64 3.74 11.21
N SER A 100 -13.18 3.82 9.94
CA SER A 100 -13.97 3.49 8.77
C SER A 100 -13.05 3.12 7.59
N VAL A 101 -13.60 2.41 6.60
CA VAL A 101 -12.83 1.94 5.44
C VAL A 101 -12.51 3.09 4.49
N GLU A 102 -13.43 4.03 4.34
CA GLU A 102 -13.35 5.21 3.46
C GLU A 102 -12.19 6.11 3.88
N ARG A 103 -12.02 6.31 5.19
CA ARG A 103 -10.89 7.08 5.74
C ARG A 103 -9.56 6.38 5.49
N ALA A 104 -9.53 5.05 5.59
CA ALA A 104 -8.34 4.26 5.29
C ALA A 104 -7.98 4.34 3.79
N ALA A 105 -8.98 4.19 2.92
CA ALA A 105 -8.83 4.28 1.47
C ALA A 105 -8.38 5.68 1.02
N THR A 106 -9.01 6.74 1.53
CA THR A 106 -8.63 8.14 1.27
C THR A 106 -7.17 8.39 1.68
N TYR A 107 -6.77 7.86 2.83
CA TYR A 107 -5.41 8.00 3.32
C TYR A 107 -4.39 7.25 2.45
N ALA A 108 -4.72 6.06 1.95
CA ALA A 108 -3.86 5.34 1.02
C ALA A 108 -3.79 6.04 -0.35
N ALA A 109 -4.92 6.54 -0.87
CA ALA A 109 -4.99 7.30 -2.12
C ALA A 109 -4.11 8.56 -2.08
N LYS A 110 -4.08 9.25 -0.93
CA LYS A 110 -3.16 10.37 -0.70
C LYS A 110 -1.71 9.99 -0.99
N TYR A 111 -1.25 8.82 -0.57
CA TYR A 111 0.13 8.37 -0.79
C TYR A 111 0.38 7.80 -2.17
N ALA A 112 -0.62 7.19 -2.79
CA ALA A 112 -0.52 6.80 -4.19
C ALA A 112 -0.32 8.01 -5.13
N GLY A 113 -0.90 9.17 -4.79
CA GLY A 113 -0.71 10.43 -5.51
C GLY A 113 0.55 11.19 -5.08
N LYS A 114 0.60 11.61 -3.81
CA LYS A 114 1.56 12.58 -3.27
C LYS A 114 3.02 12.20 -3.50
N THR A 115 3.34 10.92 -3.46
CA THR A 115 4.73 10.47 -3.40
C THR A 115 5.50 10.69 -4.71
N PHE A 116 4.81 11.01 -5.81
CA PHE A 116 5.42 11.11 -7.14
C PHE A 116 5.25 12.46 -7.86
N ASP A 117 4.55 13.42 -7.25
CA ASP A 117 4.16 14.67 -7.91
C ASP A 117 5.26 15.76 -7.91
N GLY A 118 6.38 15.56 -7.21
CA GLY A 118 7.41 16.59 -7.03
C GLY A 118 8.53 16.65 -8.08
N ASP A 119 9.08 15.51 -8.51
CA ASP A 119 10.45 15.50 -9.07
C ASP A 119 10.61 14.67 -10.36
N GLY A 120 9.52 14.24 -11.01
CA GLY A 120 9.60 13.36 -12.20
C GLY A 120 10.08 11.93 -11.90
N ARG A 121 10.51 11.63 -10.67
CA ARG A 121 10.99 10.32 -10.18
C ARG A 121 9.97 9.17 -10.32
N GLY A 122 8.70 9.48 -10.64
CA GLY A 122 7.58 8.54 -10.60
C GLY A 122 6.82 8.29 -11.89
N LYS A 123 7.24 8.83 -13.05
CA LYS A 123 6.55 8.51 -14.32
C LYS A 123 6.73 7.01 -14.64
N GLY A 124 5.62 6.29 -14.79
CA GLY A 124 5.60 4.87 -15.16
C GLY A 124 5.93 3.85 -14.05
N ARG A 125 6.20 4.29 -12.81
CA ARG A 125 6.49 3.36 -11.69
C ARG A 125 5.21 2.86 -11.03
N LYS A 126 5.23 1.64 -10.50
CA LYS A 126 4.09 1.05 -9.77
C LYS A 126 3.78 1.89 -8.52
N ARG A 127 2.56 2.42 -8.42
CA ARG A 127 2.21 3.31 -7.28
C ARG A 127 1.64 2.56 -6.09
N TYR A 128 1.40 1.27 -6.26
CA TYR A 128 0.85 0.40 -5.24
C TYR A 128 1.18 -1.06 -5.57
N LEU A 129 1.04 -1.92 -4.57
CA LEU A 129 1.02 -3.36 -4.66
C LEU A 129 -0.35 -3.85 -4.17
N VAL A 130 -0.83 -4.96 -4.70
CA VAL A 130 -2.13 -5.57 -4.37
C VAL A 130 -1.97 -7.07 -4.17
N ALA A 131 -2.86 -7.65 -3.37
CA ALA A 131 -2.96 -9.10 -3.22
C ALA A 131 -3.19 -9.79 -4.57
N ARG A 132 -2.66 -11.01 -4.73
CA ARG A 132 -2.94 -11.86 -5.90
C ARG A 132 -4.45 -12.18 -5.94
N GLY A 133 -5.10 -12.00 -7.10
CA GLY A 133 -6.55 -12.11 -7.24
C GLY A 133 -7.30 -10.79 -7.01
N LEU A 134 -6.63 -9.78 -6.45
CA LEU A 134 -7.03 -8.38 -6.47
C LEU A 134 -6.30 -7.66 -7.61
N GLU A 135 -6.22 -8.33 -8.77
CA GLU A 135 -5.79 -7.70 -10.02
C GLU A 135 -6.90 -6.77 -10.45
N VAL A 136 -6.98 -5.62 -9.79
CA VAL A 136 -7.82 -4.54 -10.27
C VAL A 136 -7.39 -4.29 -11.71
N ALA A 137 -8.30 -4.46 -12.66
CA ALA A 137 -8.09 -4.26 -14.09
C ALA A 137 -7.83 -2.78 -14.45
N ILE A 138 -6.98 -2.07 -13.69
CA ILE A 138 -6.46 -0.74 -14.05
C ILE A 138 -5.69 -0.82 -15.37
N ALA A 139 -5.19 -2.02 -15.74
CA ALA A 139 -4.41 -2.24 -16.95
C ALA A 139 -5.18 -2.07 -18.28
N ARG A 140 -6.51 -1.92 -18.28
CA ARG A 140 -7.28 -1.84 -19.54
C ARG A 140 -8.24 -0.65 -19.69
N GLY A 141 -8.21 0.34 -18.80
CA GLY A 141 -8.93 1.61 -18.99
C GLY A 141 -10.40 1.45 -19.38
N GLY A 142 -11.03 0.36 -18.95
CA GLY A 142 -12.34 -0.06 -19.41
C GLY A 142 -13.38 0.01 -18.31
N ALA A 143 -14.61 0.34 -18.71
CA ALA A 143 -15.82 0.17 -17.93
C ALA A 143 -15.82 -1.22 -17.24
N GLY A 144 -15.79 -1.26 -15.90
CA GLY A 144 -15.85 -2.52 -15.14
C GLY A 144 -14.79 -2.68 -14.05
N CYS A 145 -13.66 -1.98 -14.16
CA CYS A 145 -12.58 -2.00 -13.16
C CYS A 145 -13.07 -1.69 -11.73
N LEU A 146 -14.04 -0.78 -11.62
CA LEU A 146 -14.62 -0.33 -10.35
C LEU A 146 -15.46 -1.41 -9.65
N GLN A 147 -16.20 -2.22 -10.42
CA GLN A 147 -17.02 -3.30 -9.86
C GLN A 147 -16.15 -4.48 -9.42
N GLU A 148 -15.10 -4.80 -10.18
CA GLU A 148 -14.12 -5.82 -9.78
C GLU A 148 -13.39 -5.43 -8.48
N VAL A 149 -13.07 -4.14 -8.29
CA VAL A 149 -12.52 -3.63 -7.03
C VAL A 149 -13.53 -3.79 -5.89
N ARG A 150 -14.81 -3.45 -6.11
CA ARG A 150 -15.89 -3.63 -5.12
C ARG A 150 -15.94 -5.07 -4.64
N ASP A 151 -16.01 -6.01 -5.58
CA ASP A 151 -16.20 -7.42 -5.31
C ASP A 151 -14.96 -8.04 -4.63
N ALA A 152 -13.75 -7.67 -5.09
CA ALA A 152 -12.50 -8.20 -4.54
C ALA A 152 -12.16 -7.65 -3.14
N MET A 153 -12.58 -6.41 -2.84
CA MET A 153 -12.27 -5.75 -1.57
C MET A 153 -13.39 -5.92 -0.53
N GLY A 154 -14.55 -6.46 -0.90
CA GLY A 154 -15.72 -6.59 -0.02
C GLY A 154 -16.19 -5.24 0.53
N LEU A 155 -16.00 -4.15 -0.24
CA LEU A 155 -16.30 -2.80 0.21
C LEU A 155 -17.78 -2.45 0.03
N LEU A 156 -18.24 -1.56 0.90
CA LEU A 156 -19.54 -0.89 0.80
C LEU A 156 -19.71 -0.20 -0.56
N GLU A 157 -20.98 0.02 -0.94
CA GLU A 157 -21.37 0.65 -2.20
C GLU A 157 -20.61 1.97 -2.44
N VAL A 158 -20.16 2.19 -3.68
CA VAL A 158 -19.45 3.40 -4.09
C VAL A 158 -20.48 4.51 -4.33
N ASP A 159 -20.39 5.61 -3.58
CA ASP A 159 -21.30 6.75 -3.73
C ASP A 159 -21.00 7.62 -4.95
N VAL A 160 -19.72 7.79 -5.28
CA VAL A 160 -19.29 8.58 -6.44
C VAL A 160 -18.22 7.81 -7.19
N ALA A 161 -18.50 7.52 -8.46
CA ALA A 161 -17.54 7.00 -9.41
C ALA A 161 -17.30 8.04 -10.49
N PHE A 162 -16.04 8.23 -10.84
CA PHE A 162 -15.59 9.03 -11.97
C PHE A 162 -14.75 8.15 -12.88
N GLU A 163 -15.12 8.07 -14.16
CA GLU A 163 -14.26 7.53 -15.20
C GLU A 163 -14.04 8.62 -16.24
N SER A 164 -12.78 8.85 -16.61
CA SER A 164 -12.40 9.84 -17.62
C SER A 164 -13.07 9.65 -18.99
N LYS A 165 -13.54 8.44 -19.29
CA LYS A 165 -14.30 8.14 -20.53
C LYS A 165 -15.69 8.79 -20.53
N ASP A 166 -16.26 9.02 -19.34
CA ASP A 166 -17.59 9.58 -19.14
C ASP A 166 -17.55 11.12 -19.03
N GLU A 167 -16.36 11.73 -19.04
CA GLU A 167 -16.14 13.18 -18.99
C GLU A 167 -15.91 13.75 -20.41
N PRO A 168 -16.90 14.45 -20.98
CA PRO A 168 -16.79 14.99 -22.33
C PRO A 168 -15.64 16.00 -22.43
N GLY A 169 -14.68 15.74 -23.31
CA GLY A 169 -13.55 16.63 -23.55
C GLY A 169 -12.27 16.30 -22.77
N TRP A 170 -12.24 15.20 -22.02
CA TRP A 170 -11.01 14.71 -21.39
C TRP A 170 -9.92 14.39 -22.43
N ARG A 171 -8.73 14.99 -22.26
CA ARG A 171 -7.54 14.75 -23.12
C ARG A 171 -6.37 14.10 -22.39
N GLY A 172 -6.56 13.76 -21.11
CA GLY A 172 -5.54 13.11 -20.30
C GLY A 172 -5.52 11.58 -20.48
N PRO A 173 -4.58 10.88 -19.84
CA PRO A 173 -4.60 9.41 -19.77
C PRO A 173 -5.90 8.90 -19.14
N PRO A 174 -6.31 7.64 -19.40
CA PRO A 174 -7.45 7.04 -18.72
C PRO A 174 -7.27 7.06 -17.20
N VAL A 175 -8.24 7.65 -16.51
CA VAL A 175 -8.30 7.73 -15.04
C VAL A 175 -9.64 7.22 -14.57
N VAL A 176 -9.60 6.45 -13.49
CA VAL A 176 -10.76 6.02 -12.72
C VAL A 176 -10.55 6.51 -11.29
N TRP A 177 -11.55 7.17 -10.72
CA TRP A 177 -11.57 7.66 -9.34
C TRP A 177 -12.90 7.28 -8.70
N CYS A 178 -12.88 7.00 -7.40
CA CYS A 178 -14.11 6.77 -6.65
C CYS A 178 -14.01 7.29 -5.22
N ALA A 179 -15.17 7.62 -4.68
CA ALA A 179 -15.36 8.00 -3.29
C ALA A 179 -16.59 7.32 -2.69
N TRP A 180 -16.55 7.20 -1.38
CA TRP A 180 -17.58 6.62 -0.53
C TRP A 180 -18.00 7.69 0.49
N ARG A 181 -19.30 7.78 0.80
CA ARG A 181 -19.83 8.59 1.89
C ARG A 181 -19.55 7.90 3.21
N SER A 182 -19.21 8.73 4.19
CA SER A 182 -18.97 8.38 5.59
C SER A 182 -20.22 7.88 6.30
#